data_AF-A0AB73FSF6-F1
#
_entry.id   AF-A0AB73FSF6-F1
#
_cell.length_a   1.000
_cell.length_b   1.000
_cell.length_c   1.000
_cell.angle_alpha   90.00
_cell.angle_beta   90.00
_cell.angle_gamma   90.00
#
_symmetry.space_group_name_H-M   'P 1'
#
loop_
_entity.id
_entity.type
_entity.pdbx_description
1 polymer ?
#
loop_
_entity_poly.entity_id
_entity_poly.type
_entity_poly.pdbx_seq_one_letter_code
_entity_poly.pdbx_strand_id
1 'polypeptide(L)'
;MTFTHRELCDLAVTWLKLPNSRKGPGCTVAMSEVKGDFNGEVIDALGIRAGVYAECSIVIECKTSRADYLADAKKPHRINREKGMGQYRYFMAPEGMLKFAELPHGWGLIEVTEKGQIRPRRGHVFLRHDDPDTWAHPHNKGAEWTLLARMLNRVGDVEVLQNRLKEAMNTKARLAKSNDLMRKQLDDMGRDLFLARTRLEEAGLDTGFAAPTRRARPKRVAACEMNDPA
;
A
#
# COMPACT_ATOMS: atom_id res chain seq x y z
N MET A 1 -16.93 8.50 16.44
CA MET A 1 -15.62 9.21 16.44
C MET A 1 -15.61 10.27 15.34
N THR A 2 -14.90 11.38 15.53
CA THR A 2 -14.69 12.39 14.47
C THR A 2 -13.34 12.15 13.83
N PHE A 3 -13.32 11.74 12.56
CA PHE A 3 -12.08 11.60 11.81
C PHE A 3 -11.53 12.98 11.42
N THR A 4 -10.23 13.17 11.59
CA THR A 4 -9.52 14.30 10.99
C THR A 4 -9.39 14.10 9.48
N HIS A 5 -9.18 15.19 8.75
CA HIS A 5 -8.99 15.11 7.30
C HIS A 5 -7.73 14.30 6.96
N ARG A 6 -6.65 14.50 7.72
CA ARG A 6 -5.39 13.77 7.53
C ARG A 6 -5.56 12.26 7.70
N GLU A 7 -6.29 11.81 8.71
CA GLU A 7 -6.56 10.37 8.92
C GLU A 7 -7.35 9.77 7.75
N LEU A 8 -8.33 10.50 7.20
CA LEU A 8 -9.04 10.05 6.00
C LEU A 8 -8.10 9.98 4.79
N CYS A 9 -7.21 10.95 4.60
CA CYS A 9 -6.21 10.92 3.53
C CYS A 9 -5.28 9.70 3.63
N ASP A 10 -4.83 9.36 4.84
CA ASP A 10 -3.97 8.19 5.06
C ASP A 10 -4.72 6.87 4.79
N LEU A 11 -6.00 6.78 5.17
CA LEU A 11 -6.88 5.66 4.81
C LEU A 11 -7.15 5.60 3.30
N ALA A 12 -7.30 6.75 2.63
CA ALA A 12 -7.48 6.85 1.19
C ALA A 12 -6.27 6.28 0.43
N VAL A 13 -5.05 6.66 0.82
CA VAL A 13 -3.81 6.09 0.28
C VAL A 13 -3.75 4.58 0.51
N THR A 14 -4.13 4.13 1.70
CA THR A 14 -4.19 2.69 2.01
C THR A 14 -5.15 1.96 1.07
N TRP A 15 -6.37 2.49 0.87
CA TRP A 15 -7.36 1.88 0.00
C TRP A 15 -6.91 1.82 -1.45
N LEU A 16 -6.27 2.87 -1.97
CA LEU A 16 -5.77 2.93 -3.34
C LEU A 16 -4.80 1.77 -3.65
N LYS A 17 -3.99 1.36 -2.68
CA LYS A 17 -3.04 0.24 -2.82
C LYS A 17 -3.68 -1.13 -2.62
N LEU A 18 -4.92 -1.22 -2.11
CA LEU A 18 -5.57 -2.52 -1.90
C LEU A 18 -5.84 -3.23 -3.23
N PRO A 19 -5.67 -4.56 -3.31
CA PRO A 19 -5.98 -5.33 -4.51
C PRO A 19 -7.49 -5.43 -4.76
N ASN A 20 -7.87 -5.79 -5.99
CA ASN A 20 -9.27 -5.97 -6.39
C ASN A 20 -10.01 -7.02 -5.53
N SER A 21 -9.32 -8.07 -5.08
CA SER A 21 -9.88 -9.07 -4.14
C SER A 21 -10.39 -8.47 -2.83
N ARG A 22 -9.87 -7.29 -2.43
CA ARG A 22 -10.32 -6.51 -1.26
C ARG A 22 -11.09 -5.24 -1.67
N LYS A 23 -11.63 -5.20 -2.89
CA LYS A 23 -12.36 -4.05 -3.45
C LYS A 23 -11.53 -2.76 -3.48
N GLY A 24 -10.22 -2.88 -3.69
CA GLY A 24 -9.35 -1.77 -4.01
C GLY A 24 -8.96 -1.76 -5.49
N PRO A 25 -8.48 -0.62 -6.00
CA PRO A 25 -8.09 -0.49 -7.41
C PRO A 25 -6.70 -1.10 -7.72
N GLY A 26 -5.88 -1.39 -6.71
CA GLY A 26 -4.55 -1.96 -6.89
C GLY A 26 -3.58 -1.00 -7.55
N CYS A 27 -3.61 0.28 -7.15
CA CYS A 27 -2.69 1.29 -7.64
C CYS A 27 -1.24 0.91 -7.29
N THR A 28 -0.35 1.12 -8.25
CA THR A 28 1.11 0.93 -8.11
C THR A 28 1.73 2.07 -7.33
N VAL A 29 1.15 3.27 -7.44
CA VAL A 29 1.58 4.46 -6.70
C VAL A 29 0.34 5.10 -6.08
N ALA A 30 0.44 5.51 -4.82
CA ALA A 30 -0.62 6.24 -4.13
C ALA A 30 -0.05 7.29 -3.17
N MET A 31 -0.68 8.46 -3.11
CA MET A 31 -0.17 9.63 -2.40
C MET A 31 -1.31 10.49 -1.86
N SER A 32 -1.09 11.18 -0.74
CA SER A 32 -2.03 12.16 -0.19
C SER A 32 -1.53 13.59 -0.34
N GLU A 33 -2.44 14.56 -0.21
CA GLU A 33 -2.16 16.01 -0.17
C GLU A 33 -1.37 16.50 -1.40
N VAL A 34 -1.86 16.11 -2.56
CA VAL A 34 -1.19 16.31 -3.82
C VAL A 34 -1.59 17.65 -4.43
N LYS A 35 -0.68 18.63 -4.37
CA LYS A 35 -0.88 19.94 -5.00
C LYS A 35 -0.53 19.94 -6.49
N GLY A 36 -1.51 20.21 -7.34
CA GLY A 36 -1.34 20.39 -8.78
C GLY A 36 -1.18 21.86 -9.17
N ASP A 37 -0.37 22.14 -10.19
CA ASP A 37 -0.13 23.51 -10.67
C ASP A 37 -1.22 24.04 -11.59
N PHE A 38 -1.99 23.15 -12.21
CA PHE A 38 -2.89 23.54 -13.29
C PHE A 38 -4.12 24.32 -12.82
N ASN A 39 -4.58 24.06 -11.58
CA ASN A 39 -5.76 24.71 -10.99
C ASN A 39 -5.53 25.19 -9.54
N GLY A 40 -4.30 25.09 -9.02
CA GLY A 40 -3.96 25.41 -7.62
C GLY A 40 -4.61 24.50 -6.56
N GLU A 41 -5.34 23.48 -7.01
CA GLU A 41 -6.09 22.56 -6.17
C GLU A 41 -5.16 21.50 -5.54
N VAL A 42 -5.42 21.22 -4.27
CA VAL A 42 -4.83 20.10 -3.55
C VAL A 42 -5.82 18.95 -3.62
N ILE A 43 -5.35 17.83 -4.15
CA ILE A 43 -6.08 16.57 -4.19
C ILE A 43 -5.79 15.82 -2.89
N ASP A 44 -6.84 15.39 -2.19
CA ASP A 44 -6.69 14.73 -0.89
C ASP A 44 -5.93 13.41 -1.01
N ALA A 45 -6.27 12.58 -2.02
CA ALA A 45 -5.42 11.46 -2.42
C ALA A 45 -5.50 11.13 -3.93
N LEU A 46 -4.37 10.74 -4.49
CA LEU A 46 -4.20 10.29 -5.88
C LEU A 46 -3.60 8.89 -5.90
N GLY A 47 -4.17 8.00 -6.70
CA GLY A 47 -3.59 6.69 -7.02
C GLY A 47 -3.46 6.48 -8.51
N ILE A 48 -2.35 5.88 -8.94
CA ILE A 48 -2.10 5.51 -10.33
C ILE A 48 -1.87 4.01 -10.38
N ARG A 49 -2.68 3.33 -11.18
CA ARG A 49 -2.48 1.94 -11.53
C ARG A 49 -1.69 1.88 -12.83
N ALA A 50 -0.48 1.34 -12.76
CA ALA A 50 0.31 1.06 -13.96
C ALA A 50 -0.08 -0.33 -14.50
N GLY A 51 -0.40 -0.41 -15.79
CA GLY A 51 -0.63 -1.69 -16.46
C GLY A 51 -0.99 -1.51 -17.93
N VAL A 52 -0.40 -2.31 -18.81
CA VAL A 52 -0.49 -2.16 -20.27
C VAL A 52 -1.92 -2.11 -20.82
N TYR A 53 -2.86 -2.80 -20.15
CA TYR A 53 -4.26 -2.90 -20.59
C TYR A 53 -5.28 -2.43 -19.56
N ALA A 54 -4.83 -1.83 -18.46
CA ALA A 54 -5.72 -1.38 -17.39
C ALA A 54 -5.07 -0.24 -16.58
N GLU A 55 -4.35 0.64 -17.27
CA GLU A 55 -3.87 1.88 -16.70
C GLU A 55 -5.05 2.76 -16.29
N CYS A 56 -5.00 3.31 -15.09
CA CYS A 56 -6.01 4.25 -14.64
C CYS A 56 -5.49 5.15 -13.53
N SER A 57 -6.09 6.33 -13.42
CA SER A 57 -5.88 7.27 -12.33
C SER A 57 -7.13 7.38 -11.47
N ILE A 58 -6.94 7.42 -10.16
CA ILE A 58 -8.02 7.51 -9.18
C ILE A 58 -7.74 8.69 -8.26
N VAL A 59 -8.74 9.57 -8.14
CA VAL A 59 -8.73 10.67 -7.18
C VAL A 59 -9.74 10.39 -6.07
N ILE A 60 -9.35 10.65 -4.83
CA ILE A 60 -10.21 10.56 -3.65
C ILE A 60 -10.27 11.93 -3.00
N GLU A 61 -11.48 12.32 -2.62
CA GLU A 61 -11.81 13.54 -1.89
C GLU A 61 -12.34 13.16 -0.51
N CYS A 62 -11.62 13.54 0.54
CA CYS A 62 -11.90 13.19 1.92
C CYS A 62 -12.79 14.25 2.58
N LYS A 63 -13.99 13.87 2.99
CA LYS A 63 -14.96 14.76 3.63
C LYS A 63 -15.15 14.40 5.09
N THR A 64 -14.78 15.32 5.97
CA THR A 64 -14.91 15.16 7.44
C THR A 64 -16.26 15.62 7.97
N SER A 65 -17.03 16.37 7.17
CA SER A 65 -18.35 16.85 7.56
C SER A 65 -19.27 17.08 6.36
N ARG A 66 -20.58 17.17 6.64
CA ARG A 66 -21.61 17.59 5.68
C ARG A 66 -21.34 18.96 5.07
N ALA A 67 -20.91 19.92 5.89
CA ALA A 67 -20.64 21.28 5.45
C ALA A 67 -19.47 21.31 4.46
N ASP A 68 -18.43 20.53 4.74
CA ASP A 68 -17.26 20.38 3.87
C ASP A 68 -17.64 19.81 2.49
N TYR A 69 -18.48 18.78 2.46
CA TYR A 69 -19.03 18.24 1.21
C TYR A 69 -19.83 19.27 0.40
N LEU A 70 -20.71 20.04 1.06
CA LEU A 70 -21.54 21.06 0.38
C LEU A 70 -20.72 22.26 -0.12
N ALA A 71 -19.61 22.59 0.55
CA ALA A 71 -18.67 23.59 0.07
C ALA A 71 -17.94 23.11 -1.20
N ASP A 72 -17.52 21.84 -1.21
CA ASP A 72 -16.81 21.22 -2.34
C ASP A 72 -17.68 21.11 -3.61
N ALA A 73 -18.99 20.87 -3.45
CA ALA A 73 -19.95 20.80 -4.56
C ALA A 73 -20.01 22.07 -5.42
N LYS A 74 -19.57 23.22 -4.88
CA LYS A 74 -19.58 24.52 -5.57
C LYS A 74 -18.33 24.77 -6.42
N LYS A 75 -17.34 23.88 -6.43
CA LYS A 75 -16.06 24.11 -7.12
C LYS A 75 -16.21 24.09 -8.66
N PRO A 76 -15.56 25.02 -9.41
CA PRO A 76 -15.73 25.15 -10.86
C PRO A 76 -15.35 23.92 -11.70
N HIS A 77 -14.37 23.12 -11.25
CA HIS A 77 -13.96 21.90 -11.98
C HIS A 77 -15.01 20.77 -11.88
N ARG A 78 -16.03 20.89 -11.01
CA ARG A 78 -17.19 20.00 -10.96
C ARG A 78 -18.23 20.34 -12.01
N ILE A 79 -18.16 21.55 -12.55
CA ILE A 79 -18.99 22.04 -13.66
C ILE A 79 -18.32 21.69 -15.00
N ASN A 80 -16.99 21.72 -15.09
CA ASN A 80 -16.24 21.35 -16.30
C ASN A 80 -15.44 20.05 -16.11
N ARG A 81 -16.10 18.92 -16.35
CA ARG A 81 -15.60 17.57 -16.04
C ARG A 81 -14.28 17.22 -16.73
N GLU A 82 -14.03 17.75 -17.92
CA GLU A 82 -12.84 17.48 -18.75
C GLU A 82 -11.55 18.08 -18.19
N LYS A 83 -11.65 19.13 -17.36
CA LYS A 83 -10.50 19.78 -16.73
C LYS A 83 -10.09 19.13 -15.41
N GLY A 84 -10.86 18.16 -14.92
CA GLY A 84 -10.58 17.44 -13.68
C GLY A 84 -9.51 16.35 -13.86
N MET A 85 -8.91 15.95 -12.74
CA MET A 85 -7.98 14.83 -12.67
C MET A 85 -8.70 13.56 -12.19
N GLY A 86 -8.13 12.40 -12.47
CA GLY A 86 -8.68 11.10 -12.11
C GLY A 86 -9.69 10.60 -13.13
N GLN A 87 -9.35 9.48 -13.78
CA GLN A 87 -10.30 8.68 -14.56
C GLN A 87 -11.44 8.19 -13.68
N TYR A 88 -11.15 7.72 -12.48
CA TYR A 88 -12.15 7.40 -11.46
C TYR A 88 -12.04 8.36 -10.30
N ARG A 89 -13.20 8.70 -9.72
CA ARG A 89 -13.28 9.72 -8.68
C ARG A 89 -14.16 9.24 -7.54
N TYR A 90 -13.70 9.44 -6.32
CA TYR A 90 -14.34 8.93 -5.12
C TYR A 90 -14.44 10.00 -4.05
N PHE A 91 -15.50 9.92 -3.26
CA PHE A 91 -15.50 10.52 -1.93
C PHE A 91 -15.13 9.47 -0.88
N MET A 92 -14.37 9.88 0.12
CA MET A 92 -14.16 9.13 1.35
C MET A 92 -14.74 9.92 2.52
N ALA A 93 -15.62 9.32 3.30
CA ALA A 93 -16.25 9.98 4.43
C ALA A 93 -16.58 8.97 5.55
N PRO A 94 -16.81 9.43 6.80
CA PRO A 94 -17.35 8.59 7.85
C PRO A 94 -18.68 7.93 7.45
N GLU A 95 -18.91 6.71 7.94
CA GLU A 95 -20.09 5.90 7.64
C GLU A 95 -21.40 6.64 7.92
N GLY A 96 -22.32 6.62 6.95
CA GLY A 96 -23.63 7.27 7.04
C GLY A 96 -23.62 8.79 6.82
N MET A 97 -22.46 9.43 6.59
CA MET A 97 -22.39 10.88 6.39
C MET A 97 -22.91 11.34 5.03
N LEU A 98 -22.62 10.58 3.97
CA LEU A 98 -23.01 10.90 2.60
C LEU A 98 -24.06 9.89 2.12
N LYS A 99 -25.10 10.38 1.45
CA LYS A 99 -26.15 9.57 0.84
C LYS A 99 -25.83 9.29 -0.63
N PHE A 100 -26.28 8.16 -1.14
CA PHE A 100 -26.01 7.82 -2.55
C PHE A 100 -26.69 8.78 -3.54
N ALA A 101 -27.86 9.32 -3.19
CA ALA A 101 -28.66 10.17 -4.07
C ALA A 101 -28.07 11.57 -4.31
N GLU A 102 -27.15 12.03 -3.46
CA GLU A 102 -26.49 13.34 -3.62
C GLU A 102 -25.17 13.26 -4.39
N LEU A 103 -24.60 12.06 -4.53
CA LEU A 103 -23.33 11.88 -5.24
C LEU A 103 -23.49 12.21 -6.73
N PRO A 104 -22.58 13.01 -7.31
CA PRO A 104 -22.58 13.26 -8.75
C PRO A 104 -22.45 11.95 -9.55
N HIS A 105 -23.09 11.90 -10.73
CA HIS A 105 -23.00 10.74 -11.61
C HIS A 105 -21.53 10.37 -11.90
N GLY A 106 -21.20 9.07 -11.75
CA GLY A 106 -19.87 8.50 -11.95
C GLY A 106 -18.93 8.65 -10.75
N TRP A 107 -19.37 9.22 -9.61
CA TRP A 107 -18.55 9.29 -8.39
C TRP A 107 -18.79 8.11 -7.47
N GLY A 108 -17.71 7.45 -7.05
CA GLY A 108 -17.75 6.40 -6.05
C GLY A 108 -17.84 6.94 -4.62
N LEU A 109 -18.21 6.07 -3.70
CA LEU A 109 -18.25 6.37 -2.26
C LEU A 109 -17.55 5.27 -1.48
N ILE A 110 -16.65 5.69 -0.59
CA ILE A 110 -15.99 4.85 0.39
C ILE A 110 -16.37 5.38 1.76
N GLU A 111 -16.95 4.51 2.58
CA GLU A 111 -17.30 4.82 3.96
C GLU A 111 -16.22 4.28 4.90
N VAL A 112 -15.87 5.06 5.92
CA VAL A 112 -14.97 4.65 6.99
C VAL A 112 -15.79 4.44 8.25
N THR A 113 -15.76 3.22 8.78
CA THR A 113 -16.45 2.90 10.04
C THR A 113 -15.75 3.57 11.22
N GLU A 114 -16.41 3.67 12.37
CA GLU A 114 -15.78 4.20 13.58
C GLU A 114 -14.52 3.43 14.02
N LYS A 115 -14.38 2.17 13.59
CA LYS A 115 -13.19 1.34 13.86
C LYS A 115 -12.08 1.53 12.83
N GLY A 116 -12.20 2.50 11.92
CA GLY A 116 -11.25 2.75 10.82
C GLY A 116 -11.32 1.73 9.69
N GLN A 117 -12.38 0.93 9.60
CA GLN A 117 -12.51 -0.03 8.50
C GLN A 117 -13.00 0.67 7.24
N ILE A 118 -12.30 0.42 6.14
CA ILE A 118 -12.60 0.99 4.83
C ILE A 118 -13.66 0.13 4.14
N ARG A 119 -14.81 0.72 3.80
CA ARG A 119 -15.94 0.06 3.15
C ARG A 119 -16.30 0.78 1.85
N PRO A 120 -15.79 0.30 0.70
CA PRO A 120 -16.28 0.77 -0.60
C PRO A 120 -17.77 0.43 -0.71
N ARG A 121 -18.59 1.41 -1.09
CA ARG A 121 -20.04 1.25 -1.23
C ARG A 121 -20.46 1.29 -2.69
N ARG A 122 -19.77 2.09 -3.51
CA ARG A 122 -20.05 2.24 -4.93
C ARG A 122 -18.79 2.68 -5.67
N GLY A 123 -18.65 2.29 -6.94
CA GLY A 123 -17.57 2.74 -7.81
C GLY A 123 -17.09 1.68 -8.81
N HIS A 124 -16.10 2.04 -9.63
CA HIS A 124 -15.55 1.17 -10.67
C HIS A 124 -15.00 -0.16 -10.15
N VAL A 125 -14.52 -0.22 -8.89
CA VAL A 125 -14.01 -1.46 -8.26
C VAL A 125 -15.05 -2.58 -8.12
N PHE A 126 -16.32 -2.30 -8.41
CA PHE A 126 -17.40 -3.29 -8.45
C PHE A 126 -17.71 -3.82 -9.85
N LEU A 127 -17.14 -3.21 -10.89
CA LEU A 127 -17.29 -3.69 -12.27
C LEU A 127 -16.66 -5.09 -12.41
N ARG A 128 -17.36 -5.95 -13.13
CA ARG A 128 -16.81 -7.20 -13.66
C ARG A 128 -16.03 -6.91 -14.93
N HIS A 129 -15.26 -7.90 -15.38
CA HIS A 129 -14.41 -7.76 -16.55
C HIS A 129 -15.18 -7.33 -17.81
N ASP A 130 -16.39 -7.85 -17.99
CA ASP A 130 -17.21 -7.62 -19.17
C ASP A 130 -18.22 -6.46 -19.00
N ASP A 131 -18.26 -5.82 -17.83
CA ASP A 131 -19.19 -4.72 -17.59
C ASP A 131 -18.71 -3.46 -18.33
N PRO A 132 -19.61 -2.71 -18.99
CA PRO A 132 -19.24 -1.45 -19.60
C PRO A 132 -18.79 -0.45 -18.53
N ASP A 133 -17.68 0.24 -18.79
CA ASP A 133 -17.15 1.24 -17.87
C ASP A 133 -17.98 2.54 -17.91
N THR A 134 -18.98 2.60 -17.04
CA THR A 134 -19.84 3.77 -16.82
C THR A 134 -19.30 4.74 -15.77
N TRP A 135 -18.14 4.42 -15.18
CA TRP A 135 -17.55 5.14 -14.05
C TRP A 135 -16.43 6.07 -14.47
N ALA A 136 -15.80 5.81 -15.62
CA ALA A 136 -14.73 6.64 -16.15
C ALA A 136 -15.21 8.06 -16.49
N HIS A 137 -14.39 9.04 -16.13
CA HIS A 137 -14.53 10.43 -16.52
C HIS A 137 -13.45 10.80 -17.54
N PRO A 138 -13.76 11.73 -18.47
CA PRO A 138 -12.72 12.50 -19.13
C PRO A 138 -11.80 13.13 -18.09
N HIS A 139 -10.49 13.05 -18.31
CA HIS A 139 -9.49 13.55 -17.37
C HIS A 139 -8.27 14.08 -18.12
N ASN A 140 -7.61 15.06 -17.52
CA ASN A 140 -6.44 15.69 -18.11
C ASN A 140 -5.18 14.85 -17.84
N LYS A 141 -4.89 13.89 -18.72
CA LYS A 141 -3.69 13.05 -18.65
C LYS A 141 -2.40 13.87 -18.57
N GLY A 142 -2.30 14.98 -19.31
CA GLY A 142 -1.10 15.84 -19.30
C GLY A 142 -0.83 16.45 -17.91
N ALA A 143 -1.88 16.88 -17.21
CA ALA A 143 -1.77 17.34 -15.83
C ALA A 143 -1.34 16.22 -14.88
N GLU A 144 -1.87 15.01 -15.05
CA GLU A 144 -1.51 13.84 -14.24
C GLU A 144 -0.04 13.43 -14.44
N TRP A 145 0.44 13.38 -15.68
CA TRP A 145 1.85 13.11 -15.99
C TRP A 145 2.80 14.15 -15.40
N THR A 146 2.44 15.43 -15.53
CA THR A 146 3.23 16.52 -14.95
C THR A 146 3.28 16.42 -13.43
N LEU A 147 2.18 16.02 -12.81
CA LEU A 147 2.09 15.84 -11.37
C LEU A 147 2.96 14.67 -10.89
N LEU A 148 2.93 13.53 -11.60
CA LEU A 148 3.81 12.38 -11.33
C LEU A 148 5.30 12.74 -11.45
N ALA A 149 5.70 13.45 -12.51
CA ALA A 149 7.08 13.88 -12.68
C ALA A 149 7.54 14.77 -11.50
N ARG A 150 6.67 15.65 -11.01
CA ARG A 150 6.96 16.49 -9.83
C ARG A 150 7.04 15.70 -8.54
N MET A 151 6.18 14.70 -8.38
CA MET A 151 6.24 13.80 -7.24
C MET A 151 7.57 13.08 -7.19
N LEU A 152 8.00 12.50 -8.31
CA LEU A 152 9.32 11.86 -8.43
C LEU A 152 10.45 12.84 -8.09
N ASN A 153 10.37 14.08 -8.58
CA ASN A 153 11.35 15.11 -8.27
C ASN A 153 11.45 15.44 -6.76
N ARG A 154 10.37 15.28 -5.98
CA ARG A 154 10.40 15.44 -4.51
C ARG A 154 11.10 14.30 -3.80
N VAL A 155 11.09 13.09 -4.39
CA VAL A 155 11.78 11.92 -3.83
C VAL A 155 13.30 12.05 -3.99
N GLY A 156 13.74 12.71 -5.06
CA GLY A 156 15.15 13.03 -5.33
C GLY A 156 15.65 12.44 -6.65
N ASP A 157 16.97 12.32 -6.78
CA ASP A 157 17.59 11.71 -7.97
C ASP A 157 17.26 10.22 -8.03
N VAL A 158 16.47 9.86 -9.04
CA VAL A 158 15.95 8.50 -9.25
C VAL A 158 17.08 7.51 -9.54
N GLU A 159 18.11 7.90 -10.28
CA GLU A 159 19.23 7.02 -10.63
C GLU A 159 20.08 6.69 -9.39
N VAL A 160 20.34 7.70 -8.56
CA VAL A 160 21.06 7.52 -7.30
C VAL A 160 20.28 6.59 -6.36
N LEU A 161 18.96 6.80 -6.24
CA LEU A 161 18.11 5.95 -5.41
C LEU A 161 18.03 4.52 -5.93
N GLN A 162 17.91 4.33 -7.24
CA GLN A 162 17.88 3.02 -7.88
C GLN A 162 19.16 2.24 -7.61
N ASN A 163 20.32 2.89 -7.75
CA ASN A 163 21.61 2.26 -7.49
C ASN A 163 21.76 1.87 -6.01
N ARG A 164 21.39 2.77 -5.08
CA ARG A 164 21.38 2.48 -3.64
C ARG A 164 20.46 1.30 -3.30
N LEU A 165 19.27 1.23 -3.90
CA LEU A 165 18.32 0.14 -3.68
C LEU A 165 18.91 -1.20 -4.15
N LYS A 166 19.53 -1.21 -5.34
CA LYS A 166 20.19 -2.39 -5.90
C LYS A 166 21.33 -2.87 -5.00
N GLU A 167 22.17 -1.98 -4.50
CA GLU A 167 23.25 -2.31 -3.56
C GLU A 167 22.72 -2.89 -2.25
N ALA A 168 21.69 -2.27 -1.68
CA ALA A 168 21.04 -2.74 -0.46
C ALA A 168 20.44 -4.14 -0.65
N MET A 169 19.75 -4.38 -1.76
CA MET A 169 19.16 -5.69 -2.10
C MET A 169 20.25 -6.77 -2.28
N ASN A 170 21.33 -6.45 -2.97
CA ASN A 170 22.47 -7.36 -3.15
C ASN A 170 23.13 -7.73 -1.82
N THR A 171 23.30 -6.73 -0.94
CA THR A 171 23.86 -6.92 0.40
C THR A 171 22.95 -7.79 1.25
N LYS A 172 21.64 -7.52 1.26
CA LYS A 172 20.63 -8.34 1.94
C LYS A 172 20.68 -9.79 1.46
N ALA A 173 20.75 -10.03 0.15
CA ALA A 173 20.83 -11.38 -0.41
C ALA A 173 22.13 -12.12 0.01
N ARG A 174 23.26 -11.41 0.04
CA ARG A 174 24.54 -11.98 0.51
C ARG A 174 24.49 -12.34 1.99
N LEU A 175 23.99 -11.42 2.83
CA LEU A 175 23.84 -11.66 4.27
C LEU A 175 22.87 -12.81 4.56
N ALA A 176 21.77 -12.94 3.81
CA ALA A 176 20.85 -14.07 3.94
C ALA A 176 21.55 -15.41 3.67
N LYS A 177 22.31 -15.52 2.58
CA LYS A 177 23.12 -16.71 2.27
C LYS A 177 24.15 -17.03 3.36
N SER A 178 24.84 -16.01 3.87
CA SER A 178 25.83 -16.19 4.93
C SER A 178 25.17 -16.69 6.23
N ASN A 179 24.00 -16.15 6.58
CA ASN A 179 23.24 -16.58 7.76
C ASN A 179 22.77 -18.04 7.61
N ASP A 180 22.31 -18.44 6.43
CA ASP A 180 21.91 -19.82 6.17
C ASP A 180 23.11 -20.79 6.27
N LEU A 181 24.29 -20.38 5.79
CA LEU A 181 25.52 -21.17 5.95
C LEU A 181 25.92 -21.30 7.42
N MET A 182 25.94 -20.20 8.17
CA MET A 182 26.27 -20.22 9.59
C MET A 182 25.29 -21.08 10.39
N ARG A 183 24.00 -21.05 10.06
CA ARG A 183 22.99 -21.95 10.67
C ARG A 183 23.32 -23.41 10.42
N LYS A 184 23.67 -23.76 9.18
CA LYS A 184 24.07 -25.13 8.85
C LYS A 184 25.32 -25.56 9.61
N GLN A 185 26.34 -24.69 9.70
CA GLN A 185 27.55 -24.97 10.47
C GLN A 185 27.25 -25.19 11.97
N LEU A 186 26.37 -24.38 12.57
CA LEU A 186 25.94 -24.57 13.95
C LEU A 186 25.20 -25.91 14.15
N ASP A 187 24.36 -26.32 13.19
CA ASP A 187 23.67 -27.61 13.22
C ASP A 187 24.64 -28.79 13.05
N ASP A 188 25.66 -28.66 12.20
CA ASP A 188 26.71 -29.66 11.98
C ASP A 188 27.58 -29.81 13.24
N MET A 189 28.09 -28.70 13.77
CA MET A 189 28.87 -28.69 15.03
C MET A 189 28.07 -29.22 16.21
N GLY A 190 26.77 -28.90 16.28
CA GLY A 190 25.88 -29.44 17.31
C GLY A 190 25.75 -30.97 17.24
N ARG A 191 25.74 -31.54 16.03
CA ARG A 191 25.74 -33.00 15.82
C ARG A 191 27.07 -33.64 16.17
N ASP A 192 28.18 -33.03 15.77
CA ASP A 192 29.52 -33.56 16.07
C ASP A 192 29.81 -33.55 17.57
N LEU A 193 29.45 -32.47 18.27
CA LEU A 193 29.54 -32.39 19.73
C LEU A 193 28.69 -33.46 20.42
N PHE A 194 27.48 -33.72 19.91
CA PHE A 194 26.63 -34.78 20.44
C PHE A 194 27.29 -36.16 20.29
N LEU A 195 27.81 -36.50 19.10
CA LEU A 195 28.48 -37.77 18.84
C LEU A 195 29.76 -37.94 19.67
N ALA A 196 30.59 -36.89 19.77
CA ALA A 196 31.80 -36.91 20.56
C ALA A 196 31.49 -37.16 22.04
N ARG A 197 30.43 -36.53 22.57
CA ARG A 197 29.99 -36.75 23.94
C ARG A 197 29.53 -38.19 24.17
N THR A 198 28.69 -38.73 23.29
CA THR A 198 28.21 -40.13 23.41
C THR A 198 29.37 -41.11 23.46
N ARG A 199 30.41 -40.93 22.63
CA ARG A 199 31.59 -41.81 22.63
C ARG A 199 32.42 -41.70 23.91
N LEU A 200 32.57 -40.50 24.48
CA LEU A 200 33.27 -40.31 25.74
C LEU A 200 32.50 -40.94 26.91
N GLU A 201 31.17 -40.79 26.93
CA GLU A 201 30.28 -41.45 27.90
C GLU A 201 30.38 -42.99 27.78
N GLU A 202 30.37 -43.55 26.57
CA GLU A 202 30.57 -44.99 26.31
C GLU A 202 31.96 -45.50 26.78
N ALA A 203 32.99 -44.65 26.70
CA ALA A 203 34.33 -44.96 27.18
C ALA A 203 34.50 -44.80 28.72
N GLY A 204 33.43 -44.45 29.44
CA GLY A 204 33.45 -44.29 30.90
C GLY A 204 34.09 -42.98 31.38
N LEU A 205 34.27 -41.99 30.50
CA LEU A 205 34.78 -40.67 30.84
C LEU A 205 33.61 -39.72 31.05
N ASP A 206 33.41 -39.24 32.29
CA ASP A 206 32.41 -38.21 32.58
C ASP A 206 32.82 -36.89 31.92
N THR A 207 31.95 -36.39 31.03
CA THR A 207 32.23 -35.21 30.24
C THR A 207 31.92 -33.91 30.99
N GLY A 208 31.16 -33.94 32.10
CA GLY A 208 30.83 -32.76 32.90
C GLY A 208 30.01 -31.67 32.18
N PHE A 209 29.60 -31.90 30.93
CA PHE A 209 28.80 -30.96 30.14
C PHE A 209 27.30 -31.25 30.30
N ALA A 210 26.52 -30.23 30.65
CA ALA A 210 25.07 -30.36 30.75
C ALA A 210 24.44 -30.86 29.44
N ALA A 211 23.41 -31.72 29.55
CA ALA A 211 22.68 -32.18 28.38
C ALA A 211 22.15 -30.99 27.57
N PRO A 212 22.16 -31.05 26.21
CA PRO A 212 21.71 -29.92 25.42
C PRO A 212 20.24 -29.75 25.76
N THR A 213 19.89 -28.62 26.39
CA THR A 213 18.50 -28.23 26.50
C THR A 213 17.95 -28.24 25.08
N ARG A 214 16.92 -29.05 24.81
CA ARG A 214 16.19 -28.99 23.53
C ARG A 214 15.78 -27.54 23.34
N ARG A 215 16.55 -26.77 22.56
CA ARG A 215 16.11 -25.45 22.15
C ARG A 215 14.84 -25.71 21.38
N ALA A 216 13.71 -25.23 21.90
CA ALA A 216 12.48 -25.16 21.14
C ALA A 216 12.88 -24.57 19.78
N ARG A 217 12.62 -25.30 18.69
CA ARG A 217 12.81 -24.74 17.36
C ARG A 217 12.13 -23.37 17.42
N PRO A 218 12.86 -22.26 17.20
CA PRO A 218 12.16 -21.00 17.02
C PRO A 218 11.14 -21.31 15.94
N LYS A 219 9.83 -21.08 16.24
CA LYS A 219 8.79 -21.18 15.23
C LYS A 219 9.39 -20.52 14.01
N ARG A 220 9.41 -21.21 12.85
CA ARG A 220 9.78 -20.58 11.58
C ARG A 220 9.16 -19.20 11.66
N VAL A 221 9.99 -18.17 11.79
CA VAL A 221 9.51 -16.83 11.57
C VAL A 221 9.05 -16.98 10.14
N ALA A 222 7.74 -17.08 9.94
CA ALA A 222 7.15 -17.11 8.62
C ALA A 222 7.93 -16.05 7.88
N ALA A 223 8.55 -16.43 6.75
CA ALA A 223 9.28 -15.50 5.90
C ALA A 223 8.48 -14.22 6.00
N CYS A 224 9.08 -13.19 6.60
CA CYS A 224 8.41 -11.93 6.73
C CYS A 224 8.21 -11.56 5.27
N GLU A 225 7.04 -11.91 4.74
CA GLU A 225 6.40 -11.22 3.67
C GLU A 225 6.34 -9.82 4.25
N MET A 226 7.44 -9.11 4.03
CA MET A 226 7.39 -7.70 3.81
C MET A 226 6.44 -7.61 2.61
N ASN A 227 5.14 -7.64 2.92
CA ASN A 227 4.20 -6.73 2.33
C ASN A 227 4.75 -5.34 2.68
N ASP A 228 5.86 -4.97 2.05
CA ASP A 228 6.18 -3.59 1.80
C ASP A 228 5.01 -3.13 0.94
N PRO A 229 4.15 -2.23 1.44
CA PRO A 229 3.17 -1.60 0.61
C PRO A 229 3.93 -0.61 -0.27
N ALA A 230 4.58 -1.12 -1.32
CA ALA A 230 5.03 -0.32 -2.45
C ALA A 230 3.82 0.45 -3.00
#